data_AF-A0A5B8RLI8-F1
#
_entry.id   AF-A0A5B8RLI8-F1
#
_cell.length_a   1.000
_cell.length_b   1.000
_cell.length_c   1.000
_cell.angle_alpha   90.00
_cell.angle_beta   90.00
_cell.angle_gamma   90.00
#
_symmetry.space_group_name_H-M   'P 1'
#
loop_
_entity.id
_entity.type
_entity.pdbx_description
1 polymer ?
#
loop_
_entity_poly.entity_id
_entity_poly.type
_entity_poly.pdbx_seq_one_letter_code
_entity_poly.pdbx_strand_id
1 'polypeptide(L)'
;MTLKLERIRQRFLHNHRAGLTFSPAVVEAIAARSTDSDSGARSIDHILAGTLMPELAAYVLDRMAANDPVEHLDVDLGTGGNFIYRSPSADESALAV
;
A
#
# COMPACT_ATOMS: atom_id res chain seq x y z
N MET A 1 -8.12 9.83 -9.28
CA MET A 1 -7.27 8.88 -8.53
C MET A 1 -7.24 9.18 -7.04
N THR A 2 -6.90 10.41 -6.64
CA THR A 2 -6.70 10.85 -5.24
C THR A 2 -7.84 10.46 -4.29
N LEU A 3 -9.11 10.57 -4.72
CA LEU A 3 -10.26 10.21 -3.87
C LEU A 3 -10.31 8.70 -3.51
N LYS A 4 -9.88 7.81 -4.41
CA LYS A 4 -9.86 6.35 -4.14
C LYS A 4 -8.79 6.01 -3.11
N LEU A 5 -7.59 6.56 -3.27
CA LEU A 5 -6.49 6.36 -2.32
C LEU A 5 -6.81 6.96 -0.96
N GLU A 6 -7.46 8.13 -0.92
CA GLU A 6 -7.88 8.72 0.35
C GLU A 6 -8.89 7.84 1.08
N ARG A 7 -9.88 7.27 0.38
CA ARG A 7 -10.81 6.30 0.99
C ARG A 7 -10.10 5.07 1.54
N ILE A 8 -9.04 4.62 0.89
CA ILE A 8 -8.21 3.52 1.37
C ILE A 8 -7.50 3.93 2.66
N ARG A 9 -6.87 5.11 2.71
CA ARG A 9 -6.23 5.63 3.94
C ARG A 9 -7.21 5.71 5.10
N GLN A 10 -8.39 6.27 4.87
CA GLN A 10 -9.42 6.38 5.90
C GLN A 10 -9.87 5.02 6.43
N ARG A 11 -10.07 4.03 5.53
CA ARG A 11 -10.42 2.66 5.93
C ARG A 11 -9.30 1.96 6.68
N PHE A 12 -8.06 2.15 6.24
CA PHE A 12 -6.88 1.57 6.88
C PHE A 12 -6.71 2.12 8.30
N LEU A 13 -6.83 3.44 8.47
CA LEU A 13 -6.83 4.09 9.77
C LEU A 13 -7.98 3.59 10.66
N HIS A 14 -9.19 3.48 10.12
CA HIS A 14 -10.33 3.00 10.90
C HIS A 14 -10.18 1.55 11.37
N ASN A 15 -9.72 0.66 10.48
CA ASN A 15 -9.64 -0.78 10.75
C ASN A 15 -8.42 -1.17 11.59
N HIS A 16 -7.30 -0.48 11.39
CA HIS A 16 -6.00 -0.86 11.97
C HIS A 16 -5.43 0.16 12.94
N ARG A 17 -6.08 1.33 13.10
CA ARG A 17 -5.57 2.46 13.89
C ARG A 17 -4.16 2.91 13.47
N ALA A 18 -3.84 2.72 12.18
CA ALA A 18 -2.54 2.98 11.60
C ALA A 18 -2.64 4.02 10.49
N GLY A 19 -1.65 4.92 10.40
CA GLY A 19 -1.52 5.86 9.28
C GLY A 19 -1.09 5.15 7.99
N LEU A 20 -1.50 5.70 6.84
CA LEU A 20 -1.11 5.17 5.53
C LEU A 20 -0.77 6.32 4.57
N THR A 21 0.44 6.29 4.04
CA THR A 21 0.93 7.26 3.05
C THR A 21 1.27 6.56 1.75
N PHE A 22 1.08 7.26 0.64
CA PHE A 22 1.43 6.77 -0.70
C PHE A 22 2.40 7.77 -1.31
N SER A 23 3.53 7.30 -1.84
CA SER A 23 4.46 8.15 -2.56
C SER A 23 3.84 8.66 -3.88
N PRO A 24 4.34 9.79 -4.42
CA PRO A 24 3.93 10.26 -5.74
C PRO A 24 4.11 9.20 -6.84
N ALA A 25 5.18 8.40 -6.77
CA ALA A 25 5.48 7.34 -7.72
C ALA A 25 4.40 6.25 -7.75
N VAL A 26 3.82 5.91 -6.58
CA VAL A 26 2.69 4.97 -6.51
C VAL A 26 1.46 5.53 -7.20
N VAL A 27 1.16 6.81 -6.98
CA VAL A 27 0.00 7.47 -7.61
C VAL A 27 0.16 7.48 -9.14
N GLU A 28 1.35 7.82 -9.62
CA GLU A 28 1.68 7.86 -11.05
C GLU A 28 1.63 6.48 -11.68
N ALA A 29 2.20 5.45 -11.05
CA ALA A 29 2.19 4.09 -11.58
C ALA A 29 0.78 3.50 -11.67
N ILE A 30 -0.06 3.73 -10.65
CA ILE A 30 -1.46 3.32 -10.71
C ILE A 30 -2.17 4.07 -11.85
N ALA A 31 -1.92 5.37 -12.01
CA ALA A 31 -2.51 6.16 -13.09
C ALA A 31 -2.08 5.69 -14.48
N ALA A 32 -0.79 5.45 -14.71
CA ALA A 32 -0.26 4.97 -15.98
C ALA A 32 -0.87 3.61 -16.39
N ARG A 33 -0.96 2.65 -15.45
CA ARG A 33 -1.59 1.33 -15.68
C ARG A 33 -3.11 1.40 -15.93
N SER A 34 -3.73 2.53 -15.61
CA SER A 34 -5.13 2.80 -15.89
C SER A 34 -5.37 3.27 -17.32
N THR A 35 -4.39 3.97 -17.89
CA THR A 35 -4.46 4.59 -19.21
C THR A 35 -4.02 3.63 -20.31
N ASP A 36 -3.18 2.64 -20.00
CA ASP A 36 -2.72 1.61 -20.94
C ASP A 36 -3.82 0.58 -21.33
N SER A 37 -4.99 0.64 -20.67
CA SER A 37 -6.12 -0.26 -20.96
C SER A 37 -7.11 0.34 -21.96
N ASP A 38 -6.80 0.23 -23.25
CA ASP A 38 -7.76 0.47 -24.36
C ASP A 38 -8.98 -0.48 -24.30
N SER A 39 -8.95 -1.51 -23.44
CA SER A 39 -10.04 -2.49 -23.25
C SER A 39 -10.86 -2.36 -21.95
N GLY A 40 -10.80 -1.21 -21.24
CA GLY A 40 -11.89 -0.78 -20.35
C GLY A 40 -11.60 -0.73 -18.85
N ALA A 41 -11.58 0.49 -18.31
CA ALA A 41 -12.06 1.01 -17.01
C ALA A 41 -11.93 0.23 -15.66
N ARG A 42 -11.45 -1.03 -15.61
CA ARG A 42 -11.36 -1.86 -14.40
C ARG A 42 -9.95 -2.08 -13.88
N SER A 43 -8.93 -1.55 -14.55
CA SER A 43 -7.52 -1.78 -14.20
C SER A 43 -7.17 -1.21 -12.80
N ILE A 44 -7.65 -0.02 -12.45
CA ILE A 44 -7.41 0.59 -11.13
C ILE A 44 -7.99 -0.27 -10.02
N ASP A 45 -9.27 -0.62 -10.12
CA ASP A 45 -9.93 -1.38 -9.07
C ASP A 45 -9.33 -2.78 -8.96
N HIS A 46 -8.88 -3.36 -10.07
CA HIS A 46 -8.14 -4.62 -10.06
C HIS A 46 -6.78 -4.51 -9.37
N ILE A 47 -5.99 -3.46 -9.63
CA ILE A 47 -4.69 -3.25 -8.96
C ILE A 47 -4.90 -2.98 -7.47
N LEU A 48 -5.89 -2.13 -7.12
CA LEU A 48 -6.16 -1.79 -5.73
C LEU A 48 -6.70 -3.01 -4.96
N ALA A 49 -7.76 -3.66 -5.45
CA ALA A 49 -8.41 -4.76 -4.74
C ALA A 49 -7.68 -6.11 -4.90
N GLY A 50 -7.00 -6.33 -6.02
CA GLY A 50 -6.31 -7.58 -6.33
C GLY A 50 -4.87 -7.64 -5.86
N THR A 51 -4.22 -6.49 -5.61
CA THR A 51 -2.80 -6.45 -5.21
C THR A 51 -2.60 -5.63 -3.94
N LEU A 52 -2.90 -4.33 -4.01
CA LEU A 52 -2.53 -3.41 -2.94
C LEU A 52 -3.25 -3.72 -1.61
N MET A 53 -4.56 -3.99 -1.64
CA MET A 53 -5.34 -4.24 -0.42
C MET A 53 -4.97 -5.57 0.26
N PRO A 54 -4.84 -6.70 -0.46
CA PRO A 54 -4.36 -7.95 0.12
C PRO A 54 -2.98 -7.82 0.77
N GLU A 55 -2.03 -7.16 0.10
CA GLU A 55 -0.66 -6.98 0.61
C GLU A 55 -0.63 -6.09 1.86
N LEU A 56 -1.42 -5.01 1.91
CA LEU A 56 -1.57 -4.18 3.11
C LEU A 56 -2.14 -4.96 4.30
N ALA A 57 -3.16 -5.80 4.06
CA ALA A 57 -3.76 -6.60 5.11
C ALA A 57 -2.76 -7.65 5.64
N ALA A 58 -2.02 -8.31 4.75
CA ALA A 58 -0.98 -9.27 5.13
C ALA A 58 0.12 -8.61 5.98
N TYR A 59 0.60 -7.42 5.57
CA TYR A 59 1.62 -6.67 6.33
C TYR A 59 1.16 -6.36 7.75
N VAL A 60 -0.08 -5.84 7.91
CA VAL A 60 -0.60 -5.52 9.24
C VAL A 60 -0.78 -6.78 10.10
N LEU A 61 -1.28 -7.87 9.51
CA LEU A 61 -1.46 -9.13 10.23
C LEU A 61 -0.14 -9.72 10.73
N ASP A 62 0.91 -9.68 9.92
CA ASP A 62 2.25 -10.16 10.29
C ASP A 62 2.82 -9.37 11.49
N ARG A 63 2.62 -8.05 11.47
CA ARG A 63 3.02 -7.13 12.53
C ARG A 63 2.27 -7.35 13.84
N MET A 64 0.96 -7.57 13.74
CA MET A 64 0.15 -7.95 14.90
C MET A 64 0.60 -9.30 15.49
N ALA A 65 0.96 -10.27 14.65
CA ALA A 65 1.47 -11.57 15.09
C ALA A 65 2.85 -11.45 15.78
N ALA A 66 3.67 -10.51 15.34
CA ALA A 66 4.96 -10.16 15.97
C ALA A 66 4.81 -9.32 17.26
N ASN A 67 3.59 -8.98 17.67
CA ASN A 67 3.30 -8.08 18.79
C ASN A 67 3.96 -6.69 18.64
N ASP A 68 4.14 -6.24 17.39
CA ASP A 68 4.71 -4.97 16.96
C ASP A 68 3.69 -4.22 16.10
N PRO A 69 2.70 -3.53 16.70
CA PRO A 69 1.61 -2.93 15.94
C PRO A 69 2.09 -1.77 15.06
N VAL A 70 1.59 -1.71 13.83
CA VAL A 70 1.91 -0.65 12.87
C VAL A 70 1.23 0.65 13.28
N GLU A 71 2.02 1.69 13.59
CA GLU A 71 1.48 3.04 13.82
C GLU A 71 1.35 3.83 12.51
N HIS A 72 2.26 3.61 11.56
CA HIS A 72 2.26 4.25 10.26
C HIS A 72 2.87 3.33 9.19
N LEU A 73 2.35 3.40 7.97
CA LEU A 73 2.84 2.64 6.83
C LEU A 73 2.99 3.56 5.61
N ASP A 74 4.19 3.60 5.07
CA ASP A 74 4.54 4.26 3.83
C ASP A 74 4.56 3.23 2.69
N VAL A 75 3.79 3.50 1.64
CA VAL A 75 3.77 2.71 0.42
C VAL A 75 4.51 3.45 -0.67
N ASP A 76 5.52 2.80 -1.23
CA ASP A 76 6.31 3.31 -2.35
C ASP A 76 6.33 2.31 -3.52
N LEU A 77 6.99 2.69 -4.61
CA LEU A 77 7.17 1.87 -5.79
C LEU A 77 8.62 1.41 -5.90
N GLY A 78 8.81 0.10 -5.97
CA GLY A 78 10.10 -0.54 -6.18
C GLY A 78 10.49 -0.67 -7.65
N THR A 79 11.73 -1.13 -7.85
CA THR A 79 12.26 -1.44 -9.18
C THR A 79 11.45 -2.58 -9.82
N GLY A 80 10.85 -2.34 -10.98
CA GLY A 80 9.95 -3.29 -11.64
C GLY A 80 8.45 -3.05 -11.35
N GLY A 81 8.12 -2.03 -10.55
CA GLY A 81 6.74 -1.61 -10.33
C GLY A 81 5.99 -2.43 -9.27
N ASN A 82 6.70 -3.19 -8.44
CA ASN A 82 6.17 -3.77 -7.21
C ASN A 82 5.95 -2.69 -6.14
N PHE A 83 4.98 -2.89 -5.25
CA PHE A 83 4.82 -2.02 -4.10
C PHE A 83 5.86 -2.34 -3.03
N ILE A 84 6.38 -1.31 -2.36
CA ILE A 84 7.28 -1.41 -1.21
C ILE A 84 6.55 -0.83 -0.01
N TYR A 85 6.59 -1.54 1.11
CA TYR A 85 5.95 -1.17 2.36
C TYR A 85 7.02 -0.87 3.41
N ARG A 86 6.99 0.32 4.00
CA ARG A 86 7.92 0.75 5.05
C ARG A 86 7.15 1.29 6.23
N SER A 87 7.47 0.88 7.45
CA SER A 87 6.96 1.55 8.64
C SER A 87 8.13 2.18 9.41
N PRO A 88 8.01 3.45 9.85
CA PRO A 88 9.10 4.18 10.48
C PRO A 88 9.59 3.56 11.80
N SER A 89 8.82 2.65 12.40
CA SER A 89 9.22 1.87 13.59
C SER A 89 9.88 0.53 13.29
N ALA A 90 9.88 0.05 12.03
CA ALA A 90 10.21 -1.34 11.68
C ALA A 90 11.55 -1.54 10.97
N ASP A 91 12.19 -0.48 10.49
CA ASP A 91 13.44 -0.58 9.73
C ASP A 91 14.65 -1.00 10.60
N GLU A 92 14.48 -1.24 11.91
CA GLU A 92 15.55 -1.71 12.79
C GLU A 92 15.68 -3.26 12.88
N SER A 93 14.72 -4.06 12.40
CA SER A 93 14.79 -5.53 12.53
C SER A 93 15.19 -6.32 11.28
N ALA A 94 15.36 -5.67 10.11
CA ALA A 94 15.69 -6.37 8.86
C ALA A 94 17.18 -6.33 8.46
N LEU A 95 18.05 -5.72 9.28
CA LEU A 95 19.50 -5.64 9.02
C LEU A 95 20.37 -6.42 10.02
N ALA A 96 19.82 -7.47 10.64
CA ALA A 96 20.56 -8.39 11.51
C ALA A 96 20.49 -9.82 10.96
N VAL A 97 21.20 -10.09 9.86
CA VAL A 97 21.65 -11.45 9.50
C VAL A 97 23.06 -11.38 8.94
#